data_AF-A0A3A8FMF0-F1
#
_entry.id   AF-A0A3A8FMF0-F1
#
_cell.length_a   1.000
_cell.length_b   1.000
_cell.length_c   1.000
_cell.angle_alpha   90.00
_cell.angle_beta   90.00
_cell.angle_gamma   90.00
#
_symmetry.space_group_name_H-M   'P 1'
#
loop_
_entity.id
_entity.type
_entity.pdbx_description
1 polymer ?
#
loop_
_entity_poly.entity_id
_entity_poly.type
_entity_poly.pdbx_seq_one_letter_code
_entity_poly.pdbx_strand_id
1 'polypeptide(L)'
;PEQRRALDLSRWEVAFCGAEPIRPETLERFVEAFGPSGFRREAFYPCYGLAEGTLIVSGGEKSAPPVSVTLSGAALERHRAEEVGAAESGARTLVGCGQTLAEQRIAIVDPETLERRGPGEVGEIWVTGPSVAQGYWGR
;
A
#
# COMPACT_ATOMS: atom_id res chain seq x y z
N PRO A 1 18.94 6.84 -20.90
CA PRO A 1 19.58 7.65 -19.83
C PRO A 1 19.50 9.16 -20.10
N GLU A 2 19.92 9.61 -21.29
CA GLU A 2 19.89 11.02 -21.69
C GLU A 2 18.48 11.61 -21.71
N GLN A 3 17.50 10.89 -22.26
CA GLN A 3 16.09 11.33 -22.27
C GLN A 3 15.52 11.59 -20.86
N ARG A 4 15.95 10.83 -19.84
CA ARG A 4 15.49 11.02 -18.46
C ARG A 4 16.05 12.32 -17.88
N ARG A 5 17.33 12.62 -18.13
CA ARG A 5 18.00 13.83 -17.64
C ARG A 5 17.44 15.12 -18.23
N ALA A 6 16.72 15.04 -19.36
CA ALA A 6 16.03 16.18 -19.94
C ALA A 6 14.69 16.51 -19.25
N LEU A 7 14.22 15.66 -18.33
CA LEU A 7 12.99 15.88 -17.57
C LEU A 7 13.26 16.70 -16.31
N ASP A 8 12.29 17.54 -15.94
CA ASP A 8 12.17 18.14 -14.60
C ASP A 8 10.95 17.56 -13.89
N LEU A 9 11.21 16.68 -12.93
CA LEU A 9 10.20 16.01 -12.10
C LEU A 9 10.12 16.63 -10.69
N SER A 10 10.82 17.74 -10.43
CA SER A 10 10.87 18.40 -9.11
C SER A 10 9.50 18.87 -8.60
N ARG A 11 8.55 19.08 -9.54
CA ARG A 11 7.17 19.48 -9.25
C ARG A 11 6.20 18.32 -9.05
N TRP A 12 6.65 17.08 -9.19
CA TRP A 12 5.77 15.93 -8.93
C TRP A 12 5.53 15.81 -7.42
N GLU A 13 4.33 16.16 -6.97
CA GLU A 13 3.98 16.14 -5.55
C GLU A 13 3.45 14.79 -5.06
N VAL A 14 2.65 14.10 -5.89
CA VAL A 14 1.97 12.86 -5.52
C VAL A 14 1.92 11.91 -6.72
N ALA A 15 2.51 10.73 -6.58
CA ALA A 15 2.55 9.63 -7.53
C ALA A 15 1.84 8.43 -6.90
N PHE A 16 0.53 8.29 -7.17
CA PHE A 16 -0.26 7.16 -6.66
C PHE A 16 0.33 5.83 -7.13
N CYS A 17 0.56 4.92 -6.19
CA CYS A 17 1.00 3.56 -6.42
C CYS A 17 0.00 2.62 -5.76
N GLY A 18 -0.72 1.82 -6.54
CA GLY A 18 -1.77 0.96 -6.00
C GLY A 18 -2.26 -0.07 -7.02
N ALA A 19 -3.47 -0.58 -6.79
CA ALA A 19 -4.12 -1.69 -7.49
C ALA A 19 -3.48 -3.08 -7.29
N GLU A 20 -2.17 -3.16 -7.03
CA GLU A 20 -1.45 -4.40 -6.75
C GLU A 20 -0.40 -4.22 -5.64
N PRO A 21 0.11 -5.32 -5.02
CA PRO A 21 1.19 -5.23 -4.04
C PRO A 21 2.42 -4.51 -4.61
N ILE A 22 2.79 -3.39 -3.98
CA ILE A 22 3.91 -2.55 -4.41
C ILE A 22 5.22 -3.22 -4.02
N ARG A 23 6.10 -3.40 -5.01
CA ARG A 23 7.42 -4.02 -4.82
C ARG A 23 8.46 -2.98 -4.36
N PRO A 24 9.09 -3.13 -3.18
CA PRO A 24 10.10 -2.19 -2.69
C PRO A 24 11.21 -1.90 -3.71
N GLU A 25 11.68 -2.93 -4.41
CA GLU A 25 12.78 -2.83 -5.39
C GLU A 25 12.38 -2.00 -6.61
N THR A 26 11.08 -1.94 -6.93
CA THR A 26 10.57 -1.10 -8.01
C THR A 26 10.60 0.37 -7.62
N LEU A 27 10.26 0.70 -6.38
CA LEU A 27 10.36 2.07 -5.86
C LEU A 27 11.82 2.53 -5.84
N GLU A 28 12.73 1.68 -5.38
CA GLU A 28 14.16 1.96 -5.34
C GLU A 28 14.74 2.21 -6.73
N ARG A 29 14.51 1.29 -7.67
CA ARG A 29 14.96 1.44 -9.07
C ARG A 29 14.40 2.69 -9.75
N PHE A 30 13.17 3.07 -9.43
CA PHE A 30 12.56 4.27 -10.00
C PHE A 30 13.24 5.54 -9.45
N VAL A 31 13.50 5.59 -8.14
CA VAL A 31 14.25 6.71 -7.53
C VAL A 31 15.67 6.78 -8.07
N GLU A 32 16.36 5.66 -8.22
CA GLU A 32 17.68 5.63 -8.86
C GLU A 32 17.63 6.18 -10.30
N ALA A 33 16.61 5.77 -11.06
CA ALA A 33 16.48 6.14 -12.46
C ALA A 33 16.08 7.61 -12.69
N PHE A 34 15.27 8.20 -11.81
CA PHE A 34 14.63 9.52 -12.00
C PHE A 34 14.97 10.55 -10.93
N GLY A 35 15.69 10.16 -9.86
CA GLY A 35 16.22 11.07 -8.85
C GLY A 35 17.09 12.19 -9.44
N PRO A 36 17.99 11.91 -10.40
CA PRO A 36 18.76 12.96 -11.09
C PRO A 36 17.89 13.97 -11.87
N SER A 37 16.64 13.61 -12.18
CA SER A 37 15.65 14.47 -12.84
C SER A 37 14.75 15.20 -11.84
N GLY A 38 15.04 15.14 -10.54
CA GLY A 38 14.28 15.82 -9.48
C GLY A 38 13.13 15.00 -8.88
N PHE A 39 12.94 13.74 -9.24
CA PHE A 39 11.93 12.91 -8.59
C PHE A 39 12.31 12.64 -7.13
N ARG A 40 11.38 12.91 -6.21
CA ARG A 40 11.56 12.74 -4.77
C ARG A 40 10.89 11.46 -4.31
N ARG A 41 11.53 10.69 -3.42
CA ARG A 41 10.95 9.44 -2.90
C ARG A 41 9.63 9.70 -2.18
N GLU A 42 9.52 10.86 -1.54
CA GLU A 42 8.35 11.39 -0.83
C GLU A 42 7.16 11.70 -1.76
N ALA A 43 7.39 11.74 -3.09
CA ALA A 43 6.30 11.87 -4.04
C ALA A 43 5.52 10.55 -4.19
N PHE A 44 6.11 9.40 -3.87
CA PHE A 44 5.35 8.15 -3.91
C PHE A 44 4.21 8.16 -2.91
N TYR A 45 3.05 7.72 -3.38
CA TYR A 45 1.84 7.62 -2.59
C TYR A 45 1.26 6.21 -2.69
N PRO A 46 1.80 5.25 -1.90
CA PRO A 46 1.21 3.93 -1.76
C PRO A 46 -0.26 4.02 -1.29
N CYS A 47 -1.15 3.34 -1.99
CA CYS A 47 -2.57 3.34 -1.70
C CYS A 47 -3.22 1.99 -2.02
N TYR A 48 -4.30 1.68 -1.30
CA TYR A 48 -5.18 0.54 -1.59
C TYR A 48 -6.52 1.06 -2.09
N GLY A 49 -7.11 0.32 -3.04
CA GLY A 49 -8.26 0.78 -3.79
C GLY A 49 -8.88 -0.33 -4.64
N LEU A 50 -10.18 -0.21 -4.89
CA LEU A 50 -11.00 -1.14 -5.67
C LEU A 50 -12.24 -0.43 -6.20
N ALA A 51 -12.89 -1.02 -7.21
CA ALA A 51 -14.07 -0.42 -7.85
C ALA A 51 -15.24 -0.26 -6.87
N GLU A 52 -15.42 -1.20 -5.96
CA GLU A 52 -16.45 -1.20 -4.92
C GLU A 52 -16.26 -0.06 -3.91
N GLY A 53 -15.05 0.48 -3.77
CA GLY A 53 -14.74 1.67 -2.99
C GLY A 53 -14.68 2.95 -3.82
N THR A 54 -15.29 2.96 -5.02
CA THR A 54 -15.17 3.96 -6.09
C THR A 54 -13.77 4.08 -6.69
N LEU A 55 -12.72 4.19 -5.87
CA LEU A 55 -11.33 4.10 -6.31
C LEU A 55 -10.38 3.84 -5.15
N ILE A 56 -10.40 4.68 -4.11
CA ILE A 56 -9.39 4.68 -3.04
C ILE A 56 -10.01 4.40 -1.68
N VAL A 57 -9.36 3.50 -0.94
CA VAL A 57 -9.75 3.05 0.41
C VAL A 57 -8.77 3.56 1.47
N SER A 58 -7.47 3.42 1.21
CA SER A 58 -6.41 3.90 2.09
C SER A 58 -5.28 4.53 1.28
N GLY A 59 -4.52 5.41 1.93
CA GLY A 59 -3.37 6.06 1.32
C GLY A 59 -2.39 6.58 2.34
N GLY A 60 -1.16 6.86 1.89
CA GLY A 60 -0.14 7.50 2.72
C GLY A 60 -0.47 8.94 3.10
N GLU A 61 0.45 9.57 3.82
CA GLU A 61 0.41 11.01 4.05
C GLU A 61 1.12 11.75 2.91
N LYS A 62 0.59 12.89 2.47
CA LYS A 62 1.23 13.69 1.42
C LYS A 62 2.65 14.07 1.88
N SER A 63 3.63 13.81 1.02
CA SER A 63 5.05 14.10 1.27
C SER A 63 5.72 13.25 2.37
N ALA A 64 5.05 12.23 2.91
CA ALA A 64 5.71 11.19 3.68
C ALA A 64 6.28 10.11 2.75
N PRO A 65 7.48 9.58 3.00
CA PRO A 65 8.02 8.50 2.20
C PRO A 65 7.21 7.20 2.39
N PRO A 66 7.21 6.29 1.40
CA PRO A 66 6.65 4.94 1.56
C PRO A 66 7.24 4.22 2.77
N VAL A 67 6.37 3.65 3.60
CA VAL A 67 6.74 2.81 4.74
C VAL A 67 6.77 1.35 4.29
N SER A 68 7.82 0.63 4.68
CA SER A 68 7.94 -0.81 4.45
C SER A 68 8.15 -1.54 5.77
N VAL A 69 7.62 -2.75 5.86
CA VAL A 69 7.82 -3.67 6.99
C VAL A 69 8.35 -4.99 6.48
N THR A 70 9.25 -5.61 7.23
CA THR A 70 9.79 -6.93 6.92
C THR A 70 9.13 -7.95 7.82
N LEU A 71 8.42 -8.92 7.23
CA LEU A 71 7.62 -9.90 7.94
C LEU A 71 8.14 -11.32 7.71
N SER A 72 7.96 -12.20 8.71
CA SER A 72 8.27 -13.63 8.56
C SER A 72 7.34 -14.26 7.54
N GLY A 73 7.89 -14.83 6.46
CA GLY A 73 7.10 -15.55 5.45
C GLY A 73 6.34 -16.74 6.05
N ALA A 74 6.96 -17.46 6.98
CA ALA A 74 6.33 -18.58 7.66
C ALA A 74 5.18 -18.15 8.58
N ALA A 75 5.28 -16.98 9.23
CA ALA A 75 4.18 -16.45 10.04
C ALA A 75 3.01 -15.99 9.15
N LEU A 76 3.29 -15.37 8.00
CA LEU A 76 2.27 -14.96 7.04
C LEU A 76 1.45 -16.15 6.52
N GLU A 77 2.09 -17.30 6.26
CA GLU A 77 1.43 -18.56 5.89
C GLU A 77 0.50 -19.10 6.99
N ARG A 78 0.67 -18.64 8.24
CA ARG A 78 -0.19 -18.95 9.39
C ARG A 78 -1.09 -17.77 9.77
N HIS A 79 -1.34 -16.85 8.84
CA HIS A 79 -2.19 -15.67 9.03
C HIS A 79 -1.68 -14.70 10.13
N ARG A 80 -0.37 -14.55 10.26
CA ARG A 80 0.28 -13.66 11.23
C ARG A 80 1.30 -12.74 10.57
N ALA A 81 1.16 -11.44 10.81
CA ALA A 81 2.12 -10.42 10.41
C ALA A 81 3.09 -10.16 11.58
N GLU A 82 4.19 -10.90 11.58
CA GLU A 82 5.23 -10.81 12.59
C GLU A 82 6.49 -10.19 11.98
N GLU A 83 6.92 -9.05 12.54
CA GLU A 83 8.11 -8.35 12.07
C GLU A 83 9.39 -9.12 12.41
N VAL A 84 10.28 -9.23 11.44
CA VAL A 84 11.56 -9.93 11.56
C VAL A 84 12.67 -9.13 10.89
N GLY A 85 13.93 -9.50 11.18
CA GLY A 85 15.07 -8.90 10.51
C GLY A 85 15.12 -9.26 9.03
N ALA A 86 15.61 -8.34 8.19
CA ALA A 86 15.76 -8.56 6.75
C ALA A 86 16.70 -9.72 6.37
N ALA A 87 17.58 -10.13 7.29
CA ALA A 87 18.48 -11.26 7.09
C ALA A 87 17.86 -12.63 7.46
N GLU A 88 16.63 -12.65 7.99
CA GLU A 88 15.96 -13.91 8.33
C GLU A 88 15.56 -14.67 7.07
N SER A 89 15.79 -15.99 7.08
CA SER A 89 15.42 -16.86 5.97
C SER A 89 13.91 -16.84 5.73
N GLY A 90 13.49 -16.52 4.50
CA GLY A 90 12.08 -16.44 4.15
C GLY A 90 11.38 -15.15 4.58
N ALA A 91 12.12 -14.14 5.06
CA ALA A 91 11.57 -12.80 5.30
C ALA A 91 11.01 -12.19 4.00
N ARG A 92 9.89 -11.45 4.13
CA ARG A 92 9.23 -10.74 3.03
C ARG A 92 9.04 -9.27 3.40
N THR A 93 9.57 -8.38 2.58
CA THR A 93 9.39 -6.93 2.75
C THR A 93 8.13 -6.48 2.02
N LEU A 94 7.18 -5.89 2.74
CA LEU A 94 5.93 -5.38 2.20
C LEU A 94 5.88 -3.86 2.34
N VAL A 95 5.40 -3.17 1.30
CA VAL A 95 5.13 -1.72 1.36
C VAL A 95 3.72 -1.51 1.92
N GLY A 96 3.60 -0.66 2.93
CA GLY A 96 2.32 -0.28 3.52
C GLY A 96 1.47 0.55 2.55
N CYS A 97 0.15 0.38 2.60
CA CYS A 97 -0.82 1.16 1.82
C CYS A 97 -1.43 2.34 2.61
N GLY A 98 -0.74 2.76 3.68
CA GLY A 98 -1.08 3.94 4.47
C GLY A 98 -2.24 3.74 5.45
N GLN A 99 -3.04 4.78 5.63
CA GLN A 99 -4.10 4.89 6.62
C GLN A 99 -5.47 5.07 5.97
N THR A 100 -6.53 4.83 6.75
CA THR A 100 -7.90 5.05 6.30
C THR A 100 -8.13 6.52 5.94
N LEU A 101 -8.91 6.76 4.88
CA LEU A 101 -9.32 8.11 4.49
C LEU A 101 -10.43 8.63 5.40
N ALA A 102 -10.66 9.95 5.36
CA ALA A 102 -11.75 10.59 6.08
C ALA A 102 -13.10 9.93 5.72
N GLU A 103 -13.92 9.68 6.74
CA GLU A 103 -15.26 9.07 6.63
C GLU A 103 -15.27 7.61 6.10
N GLN A 104 -14.11 7.02 5.85
CA GLN A 104 -13.95 5.59 5.58
C GLN A 104 -13.46 4.85 6.82
N ARG A 105 -13.92 3.62 7.00
CA ARG A 105 -13.47 2.70 8.06
C ARG A 105 -13.07 1.38 7.45
N ILE A 106 -11.94 0.86 7.93
CA ILE A 106 -11.37 -0.41 7.51
C ILE A 106 -11.30 -1.34 8.73
N ALA A 107 -11.68 -2.60 8.55
CA ALA A 107 -11.51 -3.66 9.54
C ALA A 107 -10.83 -4.86 8.88
N ILE A 108 -10.02 -5.57 9.66
CA ILE A 108 -9.54 -6.91 9.33
C ILE A 108 -10.47 -7.88 10.04
N VAL A 109 -11.06 -8.82 9.31
CA VAL A 109 -12.16 -9.65 9.77
C VAL A 109 -11.88 -11.12 9.46
N ASP A 110 -12.27 -12.01 10.35
CA ASP A 110 -12.40 -13.43 10.04
C ASP A 110 -13.67 -13.64 9.19
N PRO A 111 -13.56 -14.07 7.92
CA PRO A 111 -14.74 -14.21 7.06
C PRO A 111 -15.70 -15.32 7.50
N GLU A 112 -15.26 -16.28 8.34
CA GLU A 112 -16.09 -17.37 8.84
C GLU A 112 -16.85 -16.97 10.10
N THR A 113 -16.18 -16.33 11.06
CA THR A 113 -16.79 -15.94 12.35
C THR A 113 -17.39 -14.54 12.35
N LEU A 114 -17.03 -13.71 11.35
CA LEU A 114 -17.37 -12.29 11.24
C LEU A 114 -16.81 -11.43 12.39
N GLU A 115 -15.81 -11.95 13.10
CA GLU A 115 -15.17 -11.24 14.20
C GLU A 115 -13.97 -10.42 13.74
N ARG A 116 -13.79 -9.25 14.37
CA ARG A 116 -12.66 -8.38 14.08
C ARG A 116 -11.37 -9.01 14.59
N ARG A 117 -10.37 -9.09 13.72
CA ARG A 117 -9.01 -9.51 14.04
C ARG A 117 -8.22 -8.42 14.76
N GLY A 118 -7.33 -8.85 15.64
CA GLY A 118 -6.42 -7.98 16.37
C GLY A 118 -5.24 -7.49 15.52
N PRO A 119 -4.45 -6.54 16.03
CA PRO A 119 -3.21 -6.12 15.38
C PRO A 119 -2.28 -7.31 15.11
N GLY A 120 -1.70 -7.37 13.91
CA GLY A 120 -0.78 -8.44 13.51
C GLY A 120 -1.46 -9.74 13.03
N GLU A 121 -2.78 -9.81 13.03
CA GLU A 121 -3.53 -10.94 12.49
C GLU A 121 -3.99 -10.65 11.07
N VAL A 122 -3.83 -11.61 10.17
CA VAL A 122 -4.22 -11.51 8.76
C VAL A 122 -5.66 -12.01 8.59
N GLY A 123 -6.47 -11.27 7.84
CA GLY A 123 -7.87 -11.62 7.56
C GLY A 123 -8.39 -10.87 6.34
N GLU A 124 -9.70 -10.98 6.11
CA GLU A 124 -10.38 -10.26 5.03
C GLU A 124 -10.46 -8.76 5.36
N ILE A 125 -10.30 -7.91 4.35
CA ILE A 125 -10.41 -6.46 4.49
C ILE A 125 -11.86 -6.07 4.23
N TRP A 126 -12.53 -5.57 5.27
CA TRP A 126 -13.88 -5.01 5.16
C TRP A 126 -13.82 -3.49 5.20
N VAL A 127 -14.60 -2.85 4.33
CA VAL A 127 -14.61 -1.39 4.15
C VAL A 127 -16.04 -0.87 4.26
N THR A 128 -16.22 0.23 5.00
CA THR A 128 -17.48 0.97 5.04
C THR A 128 -17.20 2.47 4.96
N GLY A 129 -18.04 3.20 4.21
CA GLY A 129 -17.90 4.63 4.01
C GLY A 129 -18.78 5.14 2.87
N PRO A 130 -18.85 6.46 2.67
CA PRO A 130 -19.72 7.07 1.65
C PRO A 130 -19.29 6.75 0.21
N SER A 131 -18.05 6.30 0.00
CA SER A 131 -17.52 5.90 -1.31
C SER A 131 -17.82 4.45 -1.70
N VAL A 132 -18.42 3.65 -0.80
CA VAL A 132 -18.74 2.26 -1.09
C VAL A 132 -19.95 2.19 -2.03
N ALA A 133 -19.81 1.44 -3.11
CA ALA A 133 -20.84 1.25 -4.11
C ALA A 133 -22.11 0.63 -3.49
N GLN A 134 -23.28 1.00 -4.03
CA GLN A 134 -24.57 0.48 -3.55
C GLN A 134 -24.82 -0.99 -3.93
N GLY A 135 -24.01 -1.53 -4.84
CA GLY A 135 -24.13 -2.89 -5.33
C GLY A 135 -23.72 -2.99 -6.80
N TYR A 136 -23.81 -4.19 -7.35
CA TYR A 136 -23.63 -4.42 -8.77
C TYR A 136 -24.95 -4.25 -9.52
N TRP A 137 -24.90 -3.72 -10.73
CA TRP A 137 -26.09 -3.54 -11.57
C TRP A 137 -26.82 -4.87 -11.80
N GLY A 138 -28.13 -4.88 -11.56
CA GLY A 138 -28.98 -6.05 -11.78
C GLY A 138 -28.82 -7.16 -10.73
N ARG A 139 -28.26 -6.85 -9.55
CA ARG A 139 -28.23 -7.74 -8.39
C ARG A 139 -28.90 -7.11 -7.18
#